data_AF-A0A5B6WPV5-F1
#
_entry.id   AF-A0A5B6WPV5-F1
#
_cell.length_a   1.000
_cell.length_b   1.000
_cell.length_c   1.000
_cell.angle_alpha   90.00
_cell.angle_beta   90.00
_cell.angle_gamma   90.00
#
_symmetry.space_group_name_H-M   'P 1'
#
loop_
_entity.id
_entity.type
_entity.pdbx_description
1 polymer ?
#
loop_
_entity_poly.entity_id
_entity_poly.type
_entity_poly.pdbx_seq_one_letter_code
_entity_poly.pdbx_strand_id
1 'polypeptide(L)'
;MFSDHDVQHLNIDCVNSTTIVLIPMIKNSRNMSHFKPISLFLTVLNVCINEAQSAFVPGKMIIDNVLIAYEMFHALKKKKARKKGSIALKLDMSKAYDGVE
;
A
#
# COMPACT_ATOMS: atom_id res chain seq x y z
N MET A 1 4.65 8.03 15.86
CA MET A 1 5.31 6.95 16.62
C MET A 1 4.20 6.16 17.25
N PHE A 2 3.98 4.92 16.81
CA PHE A 2 3.06 4.01 17.50
C PHE A 2 3.66 3.74 18.89
N SER A 3 2.90 3.94 19.93
CA SER A 3 3.33 3.62 21.30
C SER A 3 3.26 2.11 21.50
N ASP A 4 4.26 1.53 22.18
CA ASP A 4 4.35 0.09 22.51
C ASP A 4 3.11 -0.48 23.23
N HIS A 5 2.20 0.38 23.70
CA HIS A 5 0.98 -0.01 24.41
C HIS A 5 -0.16 -0.54 23.52
N ASP A 6 -0.15 -0.30 22.20
CA ASP A 6 -1.23 -0.72 21.29
C ASP A 6 -1.07 -2.15 20.73
N VAL A 7 0.06 -2.81 20.99
CA VAL A 7 0.40 -4.12 20.38
C VAL A 7 -0.16 -5.32 21.18
N GLN A 8 -0.66 -5.11 22.40
CA GLN A 8 -0.86 -6.20 23.37
C GLN A 8 -2.15 -7.02 23.26
N HIS A 9 -3.00 -6.82 22.24
CA HIS A 9 -4.25 -7.60 22.09
C HIS A 9 -4.43 -8.31 20.74
N LEU A 10 -3.43 -8.31 19.86
CA LEU A 10 -3.54 -9.05 18.61
C LEU A 10 -3.35 -10.56 18.89
N ASN A 11 -4.44 -11.32 18.85
CA ASN A 11 -4.40 -12.77 18.98
C ASN A 11 -3.57 -13.37 17.83
N ILE A 12 -2.33 -13.78 18.13
CA ILE A 12 -1.37 -14.30 17.14
C ILE A 12 -1.87 -15.59 16.48
N ASP A 13 -2.74 -16.35 17.15
CA ASP A 13 -3.20 -17.66 16.66
C ASP A 13 -4.07 -17.55 15.39
N CYS A 14 -4.72 -16.41 15.14
CA CYS A 14 -5.52 -16.19 13.93
C CYS A 14 -4.75 -15.55 12.76
N VAL A 15 -3.47 -15.20 12.95
CA VAL A 15 -2.63 -14.52 11.95
C VAL A 15 -2.29 -15.43 10.76
N ASN A 16 -2.39 -16.75 10.91
CA ASN A 16 -2.04 -17.70 9.84
C ASN A 16 -3.27 -18.19 9.04
N SER A 17 -4.47 -17.70 9.34
CA SER A 17 -5.69 -18.07 8.61
C SER A 17 -5.86 -17.17 7.39
N THR A 18 -5.58 -17.70 6.20
CA THR A 18 -5.71 -16.98 4.93
C THR A 18 -6.81 -17.59 4.07
N THR A 19 -7.74 -16.76 3.61
CA THR A 19 -8.72 -17.18 2.59
C THR A 19 -8.16 -16.85 1.21
N ILE A 20 -8.04 -17.84 0.34
CA ILE A 20 -7.62 -17.64 -1.05
C ILE A 20 -8.85 -17.58 -1.94
N VAL A 21 -9.00 -16.48 -2.69
CA VAL A 21 -10.04 -16.30 -3.70
C VAL A 21 -9.40 -16.31 -5.09
N LEU A 22 -9.97 -17.07 -6.02
CA LEU A 22 -9.54 -17.10 -7.42
C LEU A 22 -10.39 -16.13 -8.23
N ILE A 23 -9.79 -15.06 -8.75
CA ILE A 23 -10.47 -14.11 -9.62
C ILE A 23 -10.14 -14.42 -11.08
N PRO A 24 -11.15 -14.72 -11.94
CA PRO A 24 -10.91 -14.95 -13.36
C PRO A 24 -10.42 -13.67 -14.04
N MET A 25 -9.29 -13.75 -14.77
CA MET A 25 -8.73 -12.63 -15.52
C MET A 25 -9.36 -12.45 -16.91
N ILE A 26 -10.04 -13.47 -17.42
CA ILE A 26 -10.72 -13.47 -18.72
C ILE A 26 -12.12 -14.09 -18.59
N LYS A 27 -13.03 -13.70 -19.49
CA LYS A 27 -14.39 -14.25 -19.54
C LYS A 27 -14.36 -15.75 -19.89
N ASN A 28 -15.25 -16.53 -19.27
CA ASN A 28 -15.44 -17.97 -19.53
C ASN A 28 -14.17 -18.81 -19.45
N SER A 29 -13.28 -18.50 -18.51
CA SER A 29 -12.05 -19.26 -18.31
C SER A 29 -12.32 -20.68 -17.83
N ARG A 30 -11.67 -21.66 -18.46
CA ARG A 30 -11.66 -23.07 -18.05
C ARG A 30 -10.29 -23.55 -17.57
N ASN A 31 -9.24 -22.74 -17.75
CA ASN A 31 -7.87 -23.08 -17.37
C ASN A 31 -7.49 -22.33 -16.08
N MET A 32 -6.89 -23.05 -15.13
CA MET A 32 -6.44 -22.49 -13.86
C MET A 32 -5.40 -21.37 -14.02
N SER A 33 -4.60 -21.38 -15.09
CA SER A 33 -3.58 -20.35 -15.38
C SER A 33 -4.16 -18.96 -15.67
N HIS A 34 -5.47 -18.87 -15.90
CA HIS A 34 -6.19 -17.61 -16.15
C HIS A 34 -6.89 -17.05 -14.90
N PHE A 35 -6.69 -17.67 -13.74
CA PHE A 35 -7.17 -17.16 -12.47
C PHE A 35 -6.01 -16.54 -11.71
N LYS A 36 -6.25 -15.34 -11.16
CA LYS A 36 -5.31 -14.73 -10.22
C LYS A 36 -5.71 -15.10 -8.81
N PRO A 37 -4.86 -15.80 -8.04
CA PRO A 37 -5.12 -16.01 -6.63
C PRO A 37 -4.95 -14.69 -5.88
N ILE A 38 -5.91 -14.37 -5.02
CA ILE A 38 -5.84 -13.26 -4.07
C ILE A 38 -5.98 -13.84 -2.68
N SER A 39 -4.94 -13.61 -1.87
CA SER A 39 -4.99 -13.85 -0.43
C SER A 39 -5.76 -12.71 0.24
N LEU A 40 -6.80 -13.04 0.99
CA LEU A 40 -7.56 -12.09 1.80
C LEU A 40 -7.09 -12.20 3.24
N PHE A 41 -6.41 -11.15 3.70
CA PHE A 41 -5.88 -11.06 5.05
C PHE A 41 -6.23 -9.70 5.68
N LEU A 42 -7.39 -9.62 6.33
CA LEU A 42 -7.96 -8.35 6.79
C LEU A 42 -7.51 -7.96 8.20
N THR A 43 -7.19 -8.94 9.05
CA THR A 43 -7.05 -8.73 10.51
C THR A 43 -5.81 -7.93 10.88
N VAL A 44 -4.71 -8.08 10.16
CA VAL A 44 -3.41 -7.46 10.49
C VAL A 44 -3.22 -6.11 9.78
N LEU A 45 -3.91 -5.86 8.68
CA LEU A 45 -3.74 -4.63 7.90
C LEU A 45 -4.00 -3.37 8.74
N ASN A 46 -4.96 -3.41 9.67
CA ASN A 46 -5.31 -2.25 10.48
C ASN A 46 -4.17 -1.75 11.38
N VAL A 47 -3.21 -2.60 11.75
CA VAL A 47 -2.09 -2.24 12.63
C VAL A 47 -0.84 -1.84 11.82
N CYS A 48 -0.78 -2.21 10.54
CA CYS A 48 0.37 -1.97 9.67
C CYS A 48 0.23 -0.72 8.77
N ILE A 49 -0.90 -0.03 8.79
CA ILE A 49 -1.15 1.15 7.96
C ILE A 49 -0.55 2.39 8.65
N ASN A 50 0.35 3.09 7.96
CA ASN A 50 0.87 4.39 8.38
C ASN A 50 -0.14 5.51 8.04
N GLU A 51 -0.18 6.59 8.81
CA GLU A 51 -0.94 7.81 8.50
C GLU A 51 -0.65 8.35 7.09
N ALA A 52 0.61 8.27 6.66
CA ALA A 52 1.06 8.69 5.33
C ALA A 52 0.59 7.75 4.20
N GLN A 53 0.12 6.55 4.52
CA GLN A 53 -0.45 5.65 3.52
C GLN A 53 -1.85 6.11 3.14
N SER A 54 -2.02 6.47 1.87
CA SER A 54 -3.31 6.92 1.33
C SER A 54 -3.94 5.94 0.34
N ALA A 55 -3.17 5.01 -0.23
CA ALA A 55 -3.71 3.97 -1.09
C ALA A 55 -4.33 2.85 -0.25
N PHE A 56 -5.45 2.30 -0.72
CA PHE A 56 -6.15 1.17 -0.09
C PHE A 56 -6.62 1.42 1.35
N VAL A 57 -6.84 2.69 1.73
CA VAL A 57 -7.41 3.08 3.03
C VAL A 57 -8.84 3.60 2.82
N PRO A 58 -9.86 3.03 3.48
CA PRO A 58 -11.23 3.52 3.39
C PRO A 58 -11.32 5.02 3.73
N GLY A 59 -12.10 5.77 2.94
CA GLY A 59 -12.29 7.21 3.15
C GLY A 59 -11.17 8.12 2.63
N LYS A 60 -10.05 7.57 2.12
CA LYS A 60 -9.03 8.35 1.41
C LYS A 60 -9.21 8.20 -0.10
N MET A 61 -9.17 9.31 -0.83
CA MET A 61 -9.34 9.32 -2.28
C MET A 61 -7.97 9.36 -2.97
N ILE A 62 -7.88 8.79 -4.17
CA ILE A 62 -6.66 8.88 -5.00
C ILE A 62 -6.30 10.35 -5.34
N ILE A 63 -7.31 11.22 -5.38
CA ILE A 63 -7.15 12.66 -5.65
C ILE A 63 -6.31 13.32 -4.56
N ASP A 64 -6.40 12.88 -3.30
CA ASP A 64 -5.64 13.44 -2.18
C ASP A 64 -4.13 13.28 -2.43
N ASN A 65 -3.71 12.10 -2.90
CA ASN A 65 -2.32 11.84 -3.29
C ASN A 65 -1.86 12.71 -4.45
N VAL A 66 -2.72 12.95 -5.44
CA VAL A 66 -2.39 13.82 -6.58
C VAL A 66 -2.16 15.26 -6.10
N LEU A 67 -3.00 15.75 -5.19
CA LEU A 67 -2.90 17.10 -4.64
C LEU A 67 -1.62 17.26 -3.82
N ILE A 68 -1.33 16.31 -2.92
CA ILE A 68 -0.10 16.30 -2.10
C ILE A 68 1.13 16.30 -3.01
N ALA A 69 1.17 15.43 -4.02
CA ALA A 69 2.28 15.38 -4.96
C ALA A 69 2.46 16.72 -5.71
N TYR A 70 1.35 17.34 -6.14
CA TYR A 70 1.38 18.64 -6.80
C TYR A 70 1.98 19.73 -5.91
N GLU A 71 1.59 19.80 -4.64
CA GLU A 71 2.15 20.72 -3.65
C GLU A 71 3.64 20.48 -3.40
N MET A 72 4.05 19.21 -3.28
CA MET A 72 5.46 18.84 -3.13
C MET A 72 6.29 19.32 -4.33
N PHE A 73 5.84 19.07 -5.57
CA PHE A 73 6.54 19.53 -6.76
C PHE A 73 6.59 21.05 -6.86
N HIS A 74 5.51 21.75 -6.48
CA HIS A 74 5.50 23.21 -6.43
C HIS A 74 6.51 23.76 -5.43
N ALA A 75 6.59 23.18 -4.23
CA ALA A 75 7.56 23.56 -3.22
C ALA A 75 9.01 23.32 -3.68
N LEU A 76 9.26 22.21 -4.37
CA LEU A 76 10.57 21.90 -4.97
C LEU A 76 10.95 22.93 -6.04
N LYS A 77 10.02 23.30 -6.93
CA LYS A 77 10.25 24.33 -7.96
C LYS A 77 10.61 25.69 -7.34
N LYS A 78 9.91 26.10 -6.27
CA LYS A 78 10.22 27.35 -5.54
C LYS A 78 11.58 27.31 -4.84
N LYS A 79 11.99 26.16 -4.32
CA LYS A 79 13.28 26.00 -3.61
C LYS A 79 14.50 25.94 -4.55
N LYS A 80 14.30 25.70 -5.84
CA LYS A 80 15.37 25.62 -6.86
C LYS A 80 16.25 26.87 -6.95
N ALA A 81 15.77 28.02 -6.46
CA ALA A 81 16.53 29.28 -6.40
C ALA A 81 17.49 29.42 -5.19
N ARG A 82 17.55 28.43 -4.28
CA ARG A 82 18.37 28.48 -3.05
C ARG A 82 19.56 27.54 -3.13
N LYS A 83 20.64 27.86 -2.39
CA LYS A 83 21.93 27.14 -2.37
C LYS A 83 21.86 25.65 -1.97
N LYS A 84 20.75 25.16 -1.40
CA LYS A 84 20.52 23.73 -1.10
C LYS A 84 19.41 23.19 -2.00
N GLY A 85 19.77 22.28 -2.90
CA GLY A 85 18.83 21.57 -3.77
C GLY A 85 17.95 20.58 -2.98
N SER A 86 16.78 20.26 -3.52
CA SER A 86 15.89 19.23 -2.99
C SER A 86 15.47 18.33 -4.15
N ILE A 87 15.31 17.03 -3.88
CA ILE A 87 14.96 16.02 -4.90
C ILE A 87 13.66 15.31 -4.51
N ALA A 88 12.91 14.88 -5.52
CA ALA A 88 11.82 13.94 -5.36
C ALA A 88 12.30 12.57 -5.84
N LEU A 89 12.08 11.53 -5.05
CA LEU A 89 12.41 10.15 -5.40
C LEU A 89 11.10 9.38 -5.62
N LYS A 90 10.95 8.80 -6.81
CA LYS A 90 9.86 7.87 -7.12
C LYS A 90 10.40 6.45 -6.95
N LEU A 91 9.87 5.74 -5.94
CA LEU A 91 10.17 4.34 -5.68
C LEU A 91 8.98 3.50 -6.18
N ASP A 92 9.27 2.41 -6.89
CA ASP A 92 8.28 1.44 -7.36
C ASP A 92 8.80 0.03 -7.06
N MET A 93 7.93 -0.85 -6.56
CA MET A 93 8.29 -2.20 -6.15
C MET A 93 7.83 -3.20 -7.22
N SER A 94 8.79 -3.84 -7.88
CA SER A 94 8.52 -4.94 -8.80
C SER A 94 7.94 -6.11 -8.02
N LYS A 95 6.83 -6.70 -8.49
CA LYS A 95 6.20 -7.86 -7.84
C LYS A 95 5.98 -7.67 -6.34
N ALA A 96 5.44 -6.51 -5.95
CA ALA A 96 5.23 -6.12 -4.56
C ALA A 96 4.48 -7.14 -3.67
N TYR A 97 3.82 -8.14 -4.28
CA TYR A 97 3.09 -9.21 -3.59
C TYR A 97 3.65 -10.61 -3.82
N ASP A 98 4.61 -10.81 -4.73
CA ASP A 98 5.16 -12.14 -5.06
C ASP A 98 6.59 -12.34 -4.54
N GLY A 99 7.33 -11.26 -4.28
CA GLY A 99 8.70 -11.30 -3.80
C GLY A 99 8.82 -10.88 -2.35
N VAL A 100 9.10 -11.82 -1.46
CA VAL A 100 9.78 -11.54 -0.19
C VAL A 100 11.17 -12.17 -0.34
N GLU A 101 12.20 -11.34 -0.45
CA GLU A 101 13.61 -11.74 -0.33
C GLU A 101 14.18 -11.13 0.96
#